data_AF-A0A9W7D335-F1
#
_entry.id   AF-A0A9W7D335-F1
#
_cell.length_a   1.000
_cell.length_b   1.000
_cell.length_c   1.000
_cell.angle_alpha   90.00
_cell.angle_beta   90.00
_cell.angle_gamma   90.00
#
_symmetry.space_group_name_H-M   'P 1'
#
loop_
_entity.id
_entity.type
_entity.pdbx_description
1 polymer ?
#
loop_
_entity_poly.entity_id
_entity_poly.type
_entity_poly.pdbx_seq_one_letter_code
_entity_poly.pdbx_strand_id
1 'polypeptide(L)'
;MMHLLVVLISFVLALATVYKCSVVATTYSVTTHYADSDTSCDGTPYRIEVNEDAECSEAECAASTNGLYDGVASSICTNDYKNEVWKRFGSSVYLLQAVYHDDVCSNFAYARAYIANGKCEVGSTTSWFTARIETNGSATLNHFTTESCSPDDLFLSTERASKANLDSNACDANNEYQWFTNKGSTAAPLVSSTTTSSSSSGGGDSDATSSSGTTTTTSPATKSDTTISDDPAASRSTATTDNTSTSSSGDGDSGLGVGAIAGIVIAGVVAVAMVYAIIFHRDRPIAITCFSASVA
;
A
#
# COMPACT_ATOMS: atom_id res chain seq x y z
N MET A 1 -47.89 9.64 20.53
CA MET A 1 -46.47 9.96 20.24
C MET A 1 -45.49 9.02 20.93
N MET A 2 -45.59 8.78 22.25
CA MET A 2 -44.61 7.98 22.99
C MET A 2 -44.48 6.51 22.51
N HIS A 3 -45.58 5.85 22.12
CA HIS A 3 -45.53 4.50 21.54
C HIS A 3 -44.91 4.44 20.13
N LEU A 4 -45.10 5.46 19.30
CA LEU A 4 -44.51 5.52 17.95
C LEU A 4 -42.98 5.69 18.03
N LEU A 5 -42.52 6.48 19.00
CA LEU A 5 -41.09 6.72 19.26
C LEU A 5 -40.38 5.46 19.78
N VAL A 6 -41.04 4.68 20.64
CA VAL A 6 -40.51 3.40 21.12
C VAL A 6 -40.43 2.37 20.00
N VAL A 7 -41.45 2.26 19.15
CA VAL A 7 -41.43 1.34 17.99
C VAL A 7 -40.35 1.73 16.98
N LEU A 8 -40.15 3.03 16.71
CA LEU A 8 -39.07 3.51 15.85
C LEU A 8 -37.68 3.21 16.43
N ILE A 9 -37.47 3.41 17.73
CA ILE A 9 -36.20 3.10 18.39
C ILE A 9 -35.94 1.59 18.36
N SER A 10 -36.95 0.75 18.62
CA SER A 10 -36.82 -0.70 18.53
C SER A 10 -36.55 -1.19 17.11
N PHE A 11 -37.16 -0.58 16.10
CA PHE A 11 -36.91 -0.89 14.69
C PHE A 11 -35.51 -0.47 14.24
N VAL A 12 -35.03 0.70 14.69
CA VAL A 12 -33.66 1.16 14.45
C VAL A 12 -32.62 0.29 15.17
N LEU A 13 -32.89 -0.15 16.41
CA LEU A 13 -32.01 -1.09 17.13
C LEU A 13 -31.98 -2.47 16.44
N ALA A 14 -33.13 -2.96 15.96
CA ALA A 14 -33.21 -4.24 15.25
C ALA A 14 -32.50 -4.17 13.89
N LEU A 15 -32.59 -3.05 13.17
CA LEU A 15 -31.82 -2.80 11.94
C LEU A 15 -30.32 -2.66 12.23
N ALA A 16 -29.92 -2.04 13.34
CA ALA A 16 -28.51 -1.88 13.71
C ALA A 16 -27.83 -3.20 14.10
N THR A 17 -28.58 -4.21 14.55
CA THR A 17 -28.03 -5.52 14.92
C THR A 17 -27.78 -6.49 13.75
N VAL A 18 -28.22 -6.18 12.53
CA VAL A 18 -28.12 -7.09 11.36
C VAL A 18 -26.91 -6.79 10.46
N TYR A 19 -26.21 -5.67 10.65
CA TYR A 19 -25.02 -5.32 9.86
C TYR A 19 -23.72 -5.61 10.60
N LYS A 20 -23.51 -6.86 11.03
CA LYS A 20 -22.13 -7.36 11.19
C LYS A 20 -21.71 -7.94 9.86
N CYS A 21 -21.24 -7.08 8.97
CA CYS A 21 -20.51 -7.52 7.79
C CYS A 21 -19.17 -8.09 8.30
N SER A 22 -19.11 -9.40 8.52
CA SER A 22 -17.83 -10.07 8.75
C SER A 22 -17.05 -9.98 7.45
N VAL A 23 -16.06 -9.10 7.40
CA VAL A 23 -15.06 -9.14 6.33
C VAL A 23 -14.30 -10.46 6.52
N VAL A 24 -14.54 -11.42 5.64
CA VAL A 24 -13.70 -12.62 5.58
C VAL A 24 -12.32 -12.15 5.13
N ALA A 25 -11.31 -12.36 5.98
CA ALA A 25 -9.94 -12.02 5.61
C ALA A 25 -9.48 -12.99 4.52
N THR A 26 -8.82 -12.46 3.49
CA THR A 26 -8.21 -13.27 2.43
C THR A 26 -7.05 -14.08 3.03
N THR A 27 -7.12 -15.41 2.87
CA THR A 27 -6.03 -16.32 3.20
C THR A 27 -5.07 -16.43 2.03
N TYR A 28 -3.78 -16.33 2.32
CA TYR A 28 -2.69 -16.51 1.37
C TYR A 28 -1.88 -17.75 1.75
N SER A 29 -1.51 -18.54 0.74
CA SER A 29 -0.43 -19.51 0.84
C SER A 29 0.89 -18.83 0.53
N VAL A 30 1.87 -18.96 1.43
CA VAL A 30 3.22 -18.41 1.29
C VAL A 30 4.21 -19.56 1.21
N THR A 31 4.65 -19.90 0.00
CA THR A 31 5.63 -20.96 -0.25
C THR A 31 7.03 -20.38 -0.33
N THR A 32 7.91 -20.82 0.55
CA THR A 32 9.30 -20.34 0.66
C THR A 32 10.26 -21.40 0.16
N HIS A 33 11.16 -21.02 -0.74
CA HIS A 33 12.12 -21.92 -1.39
C HIS A 33 13.55 -21.68 -0.92
N TYR A 34 14.25 -22.77 -0.64
CA TYR A 34 15.63 -22.79 -0.15
C TYR A 34 16.48 -23.65 -1.10
N ALA A 35 17.71 -23.21 -1.35
CA ALA A 35 18.61 -23.91 -2.28
C ALA A 35 19.15 -25.22 -1.68
N ASP A 36 19.07 -25.37 -0.36
CA ASP A 36 19.54 -26.54 0.35
C ASP A 36 18.73 -27.78 -0.04
N SER A 37 19.43 -28.88 -0.28
CA SER A 37 18.84 -30.19 -0.57
C SER A 37 18.62 -31.03 0.69
N ASP A 38 19.24 -30.62 1.80
CA ASP A 38 18.95 -31.19 3.10
C ASP A 38 17.54 -30.74 3.49
N THR A 39 16.73 -31.62 4.06
CA THR A 39 15.30 -31.39 4.38
C THR A 39 15.05 -30.31 5.45
N SER A 40 16.02 -29.42 5.68
CA SER A 40 16.00 -28.28 6.59
C SER A 40 15.77 -26.99 5.80
N CYS A 41 14.72 -26.25 6.14
CA CYS A 41 14.39 -24.94 5.57
C CYS A 41 15.13 -23.84 6.32
N ASP A 42 16.42 -24.07 6.55
CA ASP A 42 17.29 -23.19 7.31
C ASP A 42 17.94 -22.16 6.38
N GLY A 43 18.43 -21.07 6.96
CA GLY A 43 19.12 -20.02 6.21
C GLY A 43 18.18 -19.04 5.49
N THR A 44 18.73 -18.35 4.50
CA THR A 44 17.99 -17.33 3.73
C THR A 44 17.37 -17.97 2.50
N PRO A 45 16.05 -17.85 2.29
CA PRO A 45 15.42 -18.34 1.07
C PRO A 45 15.89 -17.55 -0.15
N TYR A 46 15.95 -18.19 -1.30
CA TYR A 46 16.24 -17.49 -2.55
C TYR A 46 14.98 -16.85 -3.14
N ARG A 47 13.82 -17.46 -2.91
CA ARG A 47 12.53 -17.04 -3.47
C ARG A 47 11.36 -17.37 -2.56
N ILE A 48 10.33 -16.54 -2.60
CA ILE A 48 9.02 -16.79 -1.97
C ILE A 48 7.93 -16.57 -3.00
N GLU A 49 6.95 -17.46 -3.03
CA GLU A 49 5.73 -17.35 -3.83
C GLU A 49 4.52 -17.14 -2.91
N VAL A 50 3.59 -16.30 -3.35
CA VAL A 50 2.38 -15.99 -2.61
C VAL A 50 1.18 -16.09 -3.54
N ASN A 51 0.18 -16.86 -3.13
CA ASN A 51 -1.07 -17.04 -3.85
C ASN A 51 -2.23 -16.88 -2.88
N GLU A 52 -3.35 -16.31 -3.35
CA GLU A 52 -4.61 -16.44 -2.61
C GLU A 52 -5.04 -17.90 -2.63
N ASP A 53 -5.31 -18.44 -1.45
CA ASP A 53 -5.70 -19.84 -1.29
C ASP A 53 -6.64 -19.98 -0.09
N ALA A 54 -7.93 -20.10 -0.38
CA ALA A 54 -8.95 -20.29 0.66
C ALA A 54 -8.85 -21.65 1.34
N GLU A 55 -8.28 -22.65 0.67
CA GLU A 55 -8.10 -24.03 1.16
C GLU A 55 -6.63 -24.28 1.54
N CYS A 56 -5.90 -23.22 1.85
CA CYS A 56 -4.48 -23.26 2.12
C CYS A 56 -4.12 -24.37 3.13
N SER A 57 -3.17 -25.21 2.73
CA SER A 57 -2.59 -26.24 3.57
C SER A 57 -1.13 -25.92 3.85
N GLU A 58 -0.77 -25.88 5.13
CA GLU A 58 0.62 -25.72 5.54
C GLU A 58 1.43 -26.98 5.20
N ALA A 59 2.69 -26.76 4.84
CA ALA A 59 3.62 -27.82 4.54
C ALA A 59 4.93 -27.55 5.28
N GLU A 60 5.34 -28.54 6.07
CA GLU A 60 6.67 -28.58 6.66
C GLU A 60 7.75 -28.66 5.58
N CYS A 61 8.99 -28.40 5.97
CA CYS A 61 10.09 -28.42 5.03
C CYS A 61 10.26 -29.79 4.35
N ALA A 62 10.12 -29.80 3.03
CA ALA A 62 10.26 -31.00 2.22
C ALA A 62 10.84 -30.66 0.84
N ALA A 63 11.35 -31.68 0.15
CA ALA A 63 11.76 -31.53 -1.24
C ALA A 63 10.60 -30.98 -2.08
N SER A 64 10.91 -30.07 -3.01
CA SER A 64 9.89 -29.46 -3.87
C SER A 64 9.12 -30.53 -4.66
N THR A 65 7.81 -30.65 -4.40
CA THR A 65 6.98 -31.77 -4.86
C THR A 65 6.67 -31.74 -6.36
N ASN A 66 6.78 -30.57 -6.99
CA ASN A 66 6.41 -30.39 -8.41
C ASN A 66 7.60 -30.48 -9.37
N GLY A 67 8.82 -30.69 -8.88
CA GLY A 67 10.04 -30.72 -9.71
C GLY A 67 10.28 -29.43 -10.50
N LEU A 68 9.56 -28.35 -10.15
CA LEU A 68 9.66 -27.05 -10.80
C LEU A 68 10.76 -26.20 -10.17
N TYR A 69 11.13 -26.48 -8.92
CA TYR A 69 12.13 -25.77 -8.15
C TYR A 69 13.13 -26.74 -7.58
N ASP A 70 14.39 -26.33 -7.54
CA ASP A 70 15.44 -27.08 -6.85
C ASP A 70 15.38 -26.82 -5.34
N GLY A 71 15.90 -27.81 -4.59
CA GLY A 71 16.02 -27.77 -3.13
C GLY A 71 14.73 -28.13 -2.39
N VAL A 72 14.50 -27.45 -1.28
CA VAL A 72 13.38 -27.70 -0.36
C VAL A 72 12.48 -26.49 -0.24
N ALA A 73 11.22 -26.73 0.13
CA ALA A 73 10.24 -25.70 0.34
C ALA A 73 9.38 -25.97 1.58
N SER A 74 8.88 -24.89 2.18
CA SER A 74 7.83 -24.93 3.20
C SER A 74 6.71 -23.98 2.81
N SER A 75 5.49 -24.25 3.27
CA SER A 75 4.33 -23.38 3.03
C SER A 75 3.62 -23.05 4.34
N ILE A 76 3.23 -21.79 4.51
CA ILE A 76 2.44 -21.33 5.66
C ILE A 76 1.20 -20.58 5.15
N CYS A 77 0.12 -20.63 5.93
CA CYS A 77 -1.10 -19.92 5.63
C CYS A 77 -1.18 -18.64 6.46
N THR A 78 -1.46 -17.50 5.83
CA THR A 78 -1.50 -16.21 6.52
C THR A 78 -2.47 -15.24 5.87
N ASN A 79 -2.94 -14.24 6.62
CA ASN A 79 -3.67 -13.11 6.07
C ASN A 79 -2.78 -11.87 5.86
N ASP A 80 -1.49 -11.99 6.21
CA ASP A 80 -0.48 -10.92 6.12
C ASP A 80 0.80 -11.47 5.48
N TYR A 81 0.73 -11.75 4.17
CA TYR A 81 1.84 -12.33 3.43
C TYR A 81 3.07 -11.42 3.41
N LYS A 82 2.90 -10.10 3.47
CA LYS A 82 4.03 -9.16 3.42
C LYS A 82 4.90 -9.27 4.67
N ASN A 83 4.28 -9.41 5.83
CA ASN A 83 4.99 -9.66 7.08
C ASN A 83 5.66 -11.04 7.08
N GLU A 84 5.00 -12.08 6.55
CA GLU A 84 5.64 -13.39 6.42
C GLU A 84 6.86 -13.37 5.49
N VAL A 85 6.78 -12.70 4.33
CA VAL A 85 7.92 -12.48 3.44
C VAL A 85 9.06 -11.78 4.19
N TRP A 86 8.76 -10.71 4.93
CA TRP A 86 9.76 -9.99 5.72
C TRP A 86 10.44 -10.88 6.76
N LYS A 87 9.68 -11.67 7.53
CA LYS A 87 10.22 -12.59 8.54
C LYS A 87 11.17 -13.63 7.91
N ARG A 88 10.78 -14.21 6.78
CA ARG A 88 11.53 -15.28 6.11
C ARG A 88 12.86 -14.80 5.53
N PHE A 89 12.91 -13.59 4.97
CA PHE A 89 14.18 -13.00 4.53
C PHE A 89 15.03 -12.45 5.68
N GLY A 90 14.41 -12.09 6.81
CA GLY A 90 15.10 -11.54 7.96
C GLY A 90 15.88 -10.27 7.61
N SER A 91 17.20 -10.29 7.81
CA SER A 91 18.10 -9.17 7.48
C SER A 91 18.54 -9.13 6.02
N SER A 92 18.25 -10.16 5.23
CA SER A 92 18.64 -10.23 3.82
C SER A 92 17.79 -9.28 2.99
N VAL A 93 18.43 -8.54 2.09
CA VAL A 93 17.72 -7.61 1.20
C VAL A 93 16.90 -8.40 0.20
N TYR A 94 15.63 -8.03 0.00
CA TYR A 94 14.75 -8.65 -0.98
C TYR A 94 14.00 -7.63 -1.84
N LEU A 95 13.48 -8.10 -2.96
CA LEU A 95 12.57 -7.40 -3.84
C LEU A 95 11.28 -8.22 -3.95
N LEU A 96 10.16 -7.66 -3.50
CA LEU A 96 8.83 -8.28 -3.57
C LEU A 96 8.01 -7.57 -4.65
N GLN A 97 7.53 -8.33 -5.62
CA GLN A 97 6.61 -7.92 -6.65
C GLN A 97 5.23 -8.47 -6.32
N ALA A 98 4.26 -7.59 -6.06
CA ALA A 98 2.85 -7.96 -6.02
C ALA A 98 2.24 -7.70 -7.40
N VAL A 99 1.61 -8.72 -7.97
CA VAL A 99 0.99 -8.71 -9.29
C VAL A 99 -0.51 -8.64 -9.15
N TYR A 100 -1.14 -7.86 -10.02
CA TYR A 100 -2.56 -7.61 -10.04
C TYR A 100 -3.14 -7.92 -11.42
N HIS A 101 -4.46 -8.03 -11.50
CA HIS A 101 -5.21 -8.19 -12.74
C HIS A 101 -5.78 -6.86 -13.27
N ASP A 102 -5.40 -5.74 -12.65
CA ASP A 102 -5.83 -4.40 -13.04
C ASP A 102 -4.73 -3.35 -12.86
N ASP A 103 -4.89 -2.25 -13.58
CA ASP A 103 -3.97 -1.13 -13.67
C ASP A 103 -4.00 -0.19 -12.45
N VAL A 104 -4.91 -0.43 -11.50
CA VAL A 104 -5.01 0.29 -10.23
C VAL A 104 -4.57 -0.55 -9.03
N CYS A 105 -4.03 -1.75 -9.28
CA CYS A 105 -3.53 -2.69 -8.29
C CYS A 105 -4.51 -3.01 -7.16
N SER A 106 -5.77 -3.29 -7.51
CA SER A 106 -6.82 -3.64 -6.56
C SER A 106 -7.11 -5.15 -6.52
N ASN A 107 -7.17 -5.82 -7.67
CA ASN A 107 -7.47 -7.24 -7.83
C ASN A 107 -6.16 -8.04 -7.82
N PHE A 108 -5.78 -8.52 -6.64
CA PHE A 108 -4.53 -9.25 -6.45
C PHE A 108 -4.54 -10.57 -7.24
N ALA A 109 -3.43 -10.86 -7.91
CA ALA A 109 -3.24 -12.10 -8.66
C ALA A 109 -2.33 -13.07 -7.91
N TYR A 110 -1.09 -12.63 -7.64
CA TYR A 110 -0.08 -13.36 -6.89
C TYR A 110 1.05 -12.41 -6.49
N ALA A 111 1.98 -12.86 -5.64
CA ALA A 111 3.21 -12.12 -5.39
C ALA A 111 4.43 -13.05 -5.43
N ARG A 112 5.58 -12.47 -5.78
CA ARG A 112 6.87 -13.16 -5.77
C ARG A 112 7.92 -12.29 -5.11
N ALA A 113 8.68 -12.86 -4.18
CA ALA A 113 9.83 -12.19 -3.59
C ALA A 113 11.11 -12.90 -3.99
N TYR A 114 12.14 -12.09 -4.27
CA TYR A 114 13.43 -12.52 -4.76
C TYR A 114 14.53 -11.97 -3.83
N ILE A 115 15.50 -12.81 -3.46
CA ILE A 115 16.68 -12.34 -2.76
C ILE A 115 17.45 -11.35 -3.63
N ALA A 116 17.69 -10.14 -3.12
CA ALA A 116 18.28 -9.04 -3.86
C ALA A 116 19.78 -8.89 -3.53
N ASN A 117 20.54 -9.97 -3.73
CA ASN A 117 21.97 -10.04 -3.42
C ASN A 117 22.88 -9.83 -4.65
N GLY A 118 22.29 -9.62 -5.84
CA GLY A 118 23.01 -9.44 -7.10
C GLY A 118 23.71 -10.70 -7.64
N LYS A 119 23.52 -11.86 -7.01
CA LYS A 119 24.05 -13.15 -7.48
C LYS A 119 23.06 -13.80 -8.44
N CYS A 120 23.56 -14.76 -9.22
CA CYS A 120 22.72 -15.63 -10.03
C CYS A 120 22.10 -16.69 -9.13
N GLU A 121 20.78 -16.65 -9.01
CA GLU A 121 20.00 -17.55 -8.17
C GLU A 121 19.13 -18.44 -9.05
N VAL A 122 18.89 -19.67 -8.60
CA VAL A 122 17.95 -20.58 -9.26
C VAL A 122 16.54 -19.98 -9.16
N GLY A 123 15.88 -19.79 -10.29
CA GLY A 123 14.49 -19.37 -10.36
C GLY A 123 13.52 -20.55 -10.43
N SER A 124 13.89 -21.59 -11.18
CA SER A 124 13.19 -22.87 -11.37
C SER A 124 14.20 -23.86 -11.97
N THR A 125 13.79 -25.10 -12.24
CA THR A 125 14.63 -26.10 -12.92
C THR A 125 15.10 -25.68 -14.33
N THR A 126 14.51 -24.64 -14.93
CA THR A 126 14.86 -24.14 -16.27
C THR A 126 15.08 -22.63 -16.35
N SER A 127 15.11 -21.95 -15.20
CA SER A 127 15.29 -20.49 -15.17
C SER A 127 16.11 -20.04 -13.98
N TRP A 128 16.82 -18.95 -14.18
CA TRP A 128 17.65 -18.29 -13.18
C TRP A 128 17.31 -16.81 -13.15
N PHE A 129 17.65 -16.14 -12.05
CA PHE A 129 17.44 -14.71 -11.93
C PHE A 129 18.58 -14.01 -11.23
N THR A 130 18.67 -12.70 -11.46
CA THR A 130 19.43 -11.78 -10.62
C THR A 130 18.49 -10.67 -10.16
N ALA A 131 18.42 -10.43 -8.86
CA ALA A 131 17.71 -9.29 -8.30
C ALA A 131 18.68 -8.39 -7.55
N ARG A 132 18.54 -7.07 -7.69
CA ARG A 132 19.40 -6.10 -7.01
C ARG A 132 18.70 -4.77 -6.77
N ILE A 133 19.07 -4.14 -5.65
CA ILE A 133 18.80 -2.72 -5.39
C ILE A 133 20.04 -1.93 -5.80
N GLU A 134 19.85 -1.08 -6.81
CA GLU A 134 20.88 -0.24 -7.42
C GLU A 134 21.29 0.91 -6.49
N THR A 135 22.43 1.54 -6.78
CA THR A 135 22.98 2.65 -5.97
C THR A 135 22.12 3.91 -6.00
N ASN A 136 21.38 4.14 -7.07
CA ASN A 136 20.39 5.22 -7.20
C ASN A 136 19.07 4.91 -6.46
N GLY A 137 18.96 3.74 -5.81
CA GLY A 137 17.78 3.28 -5.10
C GLY A 137 16.68 2.67 -5.97
N SER A 138 16.88 2.51 -7.29
CA SER A 138 15.99 1.67 -8.12
C SER A 138 16.27 0.19 -7.92
N ALA A 139 15.42 -0.70 -8.43
CA ALA A 139 15.68 -2.13 -8.47
C ALA A 139 15.66 -2.66 -9.90
N THR A 140 16.45 -3.72 -10.12
CA THR A 140 16.46 -4.49 -11.36
C THR A 140 16.26 -5.96 -11.02
N LEU A 141 15.37 -6.62 -11.75
CA LEU A 141 15.18 -8.07 -11.76
C LEU A 141 15.41 -8.55 -13.19
N ASN A 142 16.36 -9.45 -13.40
CA ASN A 142 16.60 -10.07 -14.70
C ASN A 142 16.32 -11.57 -14.62
N HIS A 143 15.69 -12.11 -15.65
CA HIS A 143 15.41 -13.53 -15.81
C HIS A 143 16.25 -14.10 -16.97
N PHE A 144 16.76 -15.30 -16.77
CA PHE A 144 17.64 -16.01 -17.70
C PHE A 144 17.20 -17.47 -17.83
N THR A 145 17.60 -18.12 -18.92
CA THR A 145 17.44 -19.58 -19.08
C THR A 145 18.73 -20.35 -18.83
N THR A 146 19.77 -19.69 -18.32
CA THR A 146 21.08 -20.30 -18.06
C THR A 146 21.60 -19.95 -16.67
N GLU A 147 22.33 -20.88 -16.07
CA GLU A 147 22.90 -20.76 -14.72
C GLU A 147 24.01 -19.71 -14.57
N SER A 148 24.54 -19.21 -15.68
CA SER A 148 25.54 -18.15 -15.70
C SER A 148 24.95 -16.77 -15.38
N CYS A 149 23.64 -16.60 -15.57
CA CYS A 149 22.96 -15.30 -15.64
C CYS A 149 23.69 -14.28 -16.53
N SER A 150 24.32 -14.75 -17.61
CA SER A 150 25.03 -13.89 -18.54
C SER A 150 24.03 -13.18 -19.46
N PRO A 151 24.17 -11.86 -19.69
CA PRO A 151 23.38 -11.17 -20.71
C PRO A 151 23.72 -11.62 -22.14
N ASP A 152 24.88 -12.26 -22.33
CA ASP A 152 25.28 -12.84 -23.61
C ASP A 152 24.61 -14.20 -23.88
N ASP A 153 24.01 -14.80 -22.84
CA ASP A 153 23.20 -16.02 -22.95
C ASP A 153 21.72 -15.69 -23.21
N LEU A 154 20.88 -16.72 -23.28
CA LEU A 154 19.45 -16.58 -23.52
C LEU A 154 18.76 -15.81 -22.37
N PHE A 155 18.51 -14.53 -22.66
CA PHE A 155 17.88 -13.54 -21.81
C PHE A 155 16.35 -13.61 -21.94
N LEU A 156 15.62 -13.79 -20.83
CA LEU A 156 14.14 -13.85 -20.86
C LEU A 156 13.51 -12.46 -20.76
N SER A 157 13.80 -11.73 -19.69
CA SER A 157 13.18 -10.43 -19.42
C SER A 157 13.99 -9.62 -18.41
N THR A 158 13.88 -8.29 -18.51
CA THR A 158 14.27 -7.36 -17.44
C THR A 158 13.04 -6.66 -16.93
N GLU A 159 12.88 -6.65 -15.63
CA GLU A 159 11.91 -5.84 -14.91
C GLU A 159 12.63 -4.82 -14.04
N ARG A 160 12.05 -3.63 -13.91
CA ARG A 160 12.66 -2.52 -13.18
C ARG A 160 11.64 -1.83 -12.30
N ALA A 161 12.06 -1.48 -11.10
CA ALA A 161 11.30 -0.63 -10.20
C ALA A 161 12.06 0.69 -10.02
N SER A 162 11.41 1.81 -10.31
CA SER A 162 12.00 3.13 -10.02
C SER A 162 12.13 3.32 -8.50
N LYS A 163 13.08 4.17 -8.07
CA LYS A 163 13.17 4.56 -6.66
C LYS A 163 11.84 5.11 -6.14
N ALA A 164 11.16 5.93 -6.94
CA ALA A 164 9.86 6.49 -6.56
C ALA A 164 8.81 5.41 -6.33
N ASN A 165 8.76 4.37 -7.17
CA ASN A 165 7.81 3.26 -7.00
C ASN A 165 8.13 2.42 -5.76
N LEU A 166 9.41 2.22 -5.44
CA LEU A 166 9.84 1.52 -4.21
C LEU A 166 9.55 2.33 -2.94
N ASP A 167 9.74 3.66 -3.00
CA ASP A 167 9.51 4.57 -1.88
C ASP A 167 8.02 4.92 -1.66
N SER A 168 7.14 4.68 -2.64
CA SER A 168 5.71 4.98 -2.51
C SER A 168 4.81 3.74 -2.59
N ASN A 169 5.38 2.60 -3.01
CA ASN A 169 4.65 1.39 -3.37
C ASN A 169 3.54 1.66 -4.40
N ALA A 170 3.75 2.65 -5.27
CA ALA A 170 2.81 3.02 -6.31
C ALA A 170 2.55 1.86 -7.28
N CYS A 171 1.31 1.76 -7.74
CA CYS A 171 0.94 0.84 -8.81
C CYS A 171 1.60 1.28 -10.13
N ASP A 172 2.31 0.36 -10.78
CA ASP A 172 2.74 0.55 -12.16
C ASP A 172 1.61 0.11 -13.08
N ALA A 173 0.75 1.05 -13.47
CA ALA A 173 -0.41 0.80 -14.32
C ALA A 173 -0.08 0.10 -15.67
N ASN A 174 1.14 0.24 -16.18
CA ASN A 174 1.52 -0.39 -17.45
C ASN A 174 1.81 -1.88 -17.30
N ASN A 175 2.24 -2.28 -16.10
CA ASN A 175 2.68 -3.63 -15.82
C ASN A 175 1.78 -4.33 -14.80
N GLU A 176 0.84 -3.61 -14.15
CA GLU A 176 -0.10 -4.13 -13.15
C GLU A 176 0.63 -4.67 -11.90
N TYR A 177 1.76 -4.04 -11.53
CA TYR A 177 2.60 -4.47 -10.40
C TYR A 177 2.81 -3.38 -9.35
N GLN A 178 2.97 -3.79 -8.09
CA GLN A 178 3.58 -2.98 -7.02
C GLN A 178 4.88 -3.61 -6.54
N TRP A 179 5.87 -2.75 -6.28
CA TRP A 179 7.17 -3.18 -5.79
C TRP A 179 7.38 -2.81 -4.31
N PHE A 180 7.99 -3.73 -3.57
CA PHE A 180 8.33 -3.59 -2.15
C PHE A 180 9.75 -4.07 -1.90
N THR A 181 10.40 -3.52 -0.89
CA THR A 181 11.74 -3.94 -0.44
C THR A 181 11.94 -3.58 1.03
N ASN A 182 12.82 -4.29 1.71
CA ASN A 182 13.28 -3.98 3.07
C ASN A 182 14.54 -3.09 3.10
N LYS A 183 14.87 -2.42 1.98
CA LYS A 183 15.99 -1.47 1.90
C LYS A 183 15.51 -0.14 1.31
N GLY A 184 15.75 0.98 2.02
CA GLY A 184 15.38 2.31 1.56
C GLY A 184 14.48 3.05 2.55
N SER A 185 13.85 4.13 2.11
CA SER A 185 13.07 5.03 2.98
C SER A 185 11.76 4.41 3.48
N THR A 186 11.25 3.40 2.77
CA THR A 186 10.06 2.59 3.13
C THR A 186 10.40 1.22 3.69
N ALA A 187 11.66 0.97 4.04
CA ALA A 187 12.09 -0.22 4.75
C ALA A 187 11.58 -0.24 6.20
N ALA A 188 10.28 -0.17 6.39
CA ALA A 188 9.68 -0.48 7.67
C ALA A 188 9.54 -2.00 7.76
N PRO A 189 9.81 -2.61 8.93
CA PRO A 189 9.16 -3.87 9.24
C PRO A 189 7.66 -3.59 9.14
N LEU A 190 6.99 -4.23 8.19
CA LEU A 190 5.53 -4.23 8.15
C LEU A 190 5.11 -4.95 9.45
N VAL A 191 4.73 -4.13 10.43
CA VAL A 191 4.53 -4.39 11.87
C VAL A 191 5.79 -4.31 12.74
N SER A 192 5.95 -3.16 13.42
CA SER A 192 6.67 -3.09 14.70
C SER A 192 6.09 -4.13 15.65
N SER A 193 6.83 -5.21 15.90
CA SER A 193 6.63 -5.97 17.13
C SER A 193 6.94 -5.03 18.29
N THR A 194 5.97 -4.88 19.19
CA THR A 194 6.09 -4.15 20.44
C THR A 194 7.36 -4.63 21.16
N THR A 195 8.42 -3.82 21.15
CA THR A 195 9.57 -4.05 22.01
C THR A 195 9.12 -3.86 23.44
N THR A 196 8.95 -4.96 24.16
CA THR A 196 8.92 -4.97 25.61
C THR A 196 10.25 -4.38 26.09
N SER A 197 10.22 -3.10 26.48
CA SER A 197 11.34 -2.41 27.08
C SER A 197 11.65 -3.04 28.45
N SER A 198 12.60 -3.97 28.48
CA SER A 198 13.29 -4.35 29.72
C SER A 198 14.45 -3.39 29.93
N SER A 199 14.20 -2.37 30.74
CA SER A 199 15.20 -1.49 31.32
C SER A 199 16.17 -2.28 32.20
N SER A 200 17.47 -2.23 31.91
CA SER A 200 18.50 -2.46 32.91
C SER A 200 19.61 -1.42 32.76
N SER A 201 19.67 -0.58 33.78
CA SER A 201 20.66 0.43 34.10
C SER A 201 22.05 -0.17 34.34
N GLY A 202 23.08 0.49 33.81
CA GLY A 202 24.47 0.28 34.20
C GLY A 202 25.34 1.40 33.64
N GLY A 203 25.70 2.35 34.50
CA GLY A 203 26.39 3.58 34.14
C GLY A 203 27.90 3.43 33.89
N GLY A 204 28.48 4.54 33.43
CA GLY A 204 29.92 4.72 33.26
C GLY A 204 30.20 6.07 32.60
N ASP A 205 30.27 7.13 33.39
CA ASP A 205 30.89 8.40 33.03
C ASP A 205 32.40 8.23 32.85
N SER A 206 33.00 8.93 31.89
CA SER A 206 34.07 9.91 32.12
C SER A 206 34.52 10.61 30.83
N ASP A 207 34.53 11.93 30.95
CA ASP A 207 35.05 13.03 30.11
C ASP A 207 36.33 12.82 29.28
N ALA A 208 36.41 13.52 28.13
CA ALA A 208 37.26 14.72 27.98
C ALA A 208 37.26 15.34 26.57
N THR A 209 36.73 16.57 26.51
CA THR A 209 37.35 17.82 25.96
C THR A 209 37.49 18.07 24.44
N SER A 210 36.63 19.00 24.00
CA SER A 210 36.80 20.16 23.09
C SER A 210 38.05 20.35 22.23
N SER A 211 37.82 20.75 20.97
CA SER A 211 38.37 22.00 20.41
C SER A 211 37.54 22.55 19.25
N SER A 212 37.21 23.83 19.37
CA SER A 212 36.42 24.68 18.47
C SER A 212 37.15 25.10 17.21
N GLY A 213 36.40 25.51 16.18
CA GLY A 213 36.93 26.16 14.98
C GLY A 213 35.87 26.96 14.23
N THR A 214 35.40 28.07 14.82
CA THR A 214 34.62 29.13 14.16
C THR A 214 35.59 30.06 13.42
N THR A 215 35.30 30.41 12.17
CA THR A 215 35.74 31.69 11.59
C THR A 215 34.67 32.27 10.67
N THR A 216 34.49 33.57 10.81
CA THR A 216 33.46 34.42 10.23
C THR A 216 34.11 35.45 9.28
N THR A 217 33.32 35.98 8.33
CA THR A 217 33.50 37.27 7.60
C THR A 217 34.52 37.26 6.44
N THR A 218 34.31 37.83 5.23
CA THR A 218 33.75 39.15 4.87
C THR A 218 33.46 39.25 3.36
N SER A 219 32.46 40.07 2.99
CA SER A 219 32.17 40.60 1.63
C SER A 219 33.27 41.57 1.13
N PRO A 220 33.36 41.89 -0.18
CA PRO A 220 32.69 43.11 -0.69
C PRO A 220 32.11 43.04 -2.13
N ALA A 221 31.32 44.07 -2.43
CA ALA A 221 30.47 44.32 -3.60
C ALA A 221 31.20 44.62 -4.94
N THR A 222 30.47 44.59 -6.08
CA THR A 222 30.13 45.78 -6.93
C THR A 222 29.38 45.42 -8.25
N LYS A 223 28.18 46.02 -8.39
CA LYS A 223 27.43 46.59 -9.56
C LYS A 223 27.49 46.02 -10.99
N SER A 224 26.30 45.88 -11.59
CA SER A 224 25.70 46.74 -12.67
C SER A 224 24.22 46.34 -12.80
N ASP A 225 23.21 47.15 -12.44
CA ASP A 225 22.52 48.21 -13.23
C ASP A 225 22.34 47.83 -14.72
N THR A 226 21.14 47.85 -15.32
CA THR A 226 20.27 49.02 -15.48
C THR A 226 18.76 48.69 -15.51
N THR A 227 18.02 49.64 -14.95
CA THR A 227 16.57 49.93 -14.88
C THR A 227 15.91 50.16 -16.26
N ILE A 228 14.58 50.16 -16.42
CA ILE A 228 13.59 51.26 -16.18
C ILE A 228 12.20 50.61 -16.47
N SER A 229 11.27 50.44 -15.51
CA SER A 229 10.29 51.40 -14.96
C SER A 229 9.29 51.95 -15.99
N ASP A 230 8.00 51.65 -15.85
CA ASP A 230 6.94 52.63 -15.55
C ASP A 230 5.53 51.98 -15.56
N ASP A 231 4.93 52.00 -14.36
CA ASP A 231 3.47 52.00 -14.06
C ASP A 231 2.93 53.44 -14.36
N PRO A 232 1.67 53.87 -14.09
CA PRO A 232 0.46 53.18 -13.63
C PRO A 232 -0.90 53.73 -14.19
N ALA A 233 -1.97 53.11 -13.67
CA ALA A 233 -3.20 53.75 -13.16
C ALA A 233 -4.43 54.05 -14.07
N ALA A 234 -5.57 53.59 -13.53
CA ALA A 234 -6.86 54.29 -13.32
C ALA A 234 -8.05 54.04 -14.28
N SER A 235 -9.08 53.41 -13.67
CA SER A 235 -10.48 53.86 -13.55
C SER A 235 -11.46 53.83 -14.74
N ARG A 236 -12.46 52.93 -14.59
CA ARG A 236 -13.93 53.14 -14.50
C ARG A 236 -14.64 54.11 -15.48
N SER A 237 -15.61 53.57 -16.23
CA SER A 237 -16.88 54.15 -16.74
C SER A 237 -17.70 52.98 -17.33
N THR A 238 -18.91 52.57 -16.90
CA THR A 238 -20.28 53.13 -16.87
C THR A 238 -20.96 53.36 -18.23
N ALA A 239 -21.94 52.49 -18.55
CA ALA A 239 -23.18 52.69 -19.34
C ALA A 239 -24.01 51.39 -19.12
N THR A 240 -25.18 51.30 -18.49
CA THR A 240 -26.54 51.89 -18.65
C THR A 240 -27.32 51.39 -19.87
N THR A 241 -28.60 51.07 -19.61
CA THR A 241 -29.75 50.78 -20.52
C THR A 241 -30.05 49.28 -20.71
N ASP A 242 -31.25 48.73 -20.51
CA ASP A 242 -32.51 49.15 -19.88
C ASP A 242 -33.42 47.89 -19.75
N ASN A 243 -34.32 47.92 -18.76
CA ASN A 243 -35.67 47.35 -18.72
C ASN A 243 -35.93 45.88 -19.12
N THR A 244 -36.52 45.12 -18.18
CA THR A 244 -37.98 44.92 -18.14
C THR A 244 -38.39 44.44 -16.75
N SER A 245 -39.25 45.25 -16.13
CA SER A 245 -39.97 44.93 -14.91
C SER A 245 -41.10 43.95 -15.20
N THR A 246 -41.28 42.93 -14.36
CA THR A 246 -42.63 42.56 -13.95
C THR A 246 -42.60 42.00 -12.54
N SER A 247 -43.21 42.78 -11.66
CA SER A 247 -43.52 42.51 -10.27
C SER A 247 -44.51 41.36 -10.11
N SER A 248 -44.30 40.52 -9.11
CA SER A 248 -45.37 40.18 -8.17
C SER A 248 -44.77 39.61 -6.89
N SER A 249 -44.86 40.41 -5.84
CA SER A 249 -44.66 40.03 -4.45
C SER A 249 -45.60 38.88 -4.07
N GLY A 250 -45.08 37.99 -3.23
CA GLY A 250 -45.84 36.94 -2.56
C GLY A 250 -45.12 36.54 -1.29
N ASP A 251 -45.24 37.38 -0.26
CA ASP A 251 -44.97 37.00 1.12
C ASP A 251 -45.89 35.83 1.49
N GLY A 252 -45.29 34.76 2.02
CA GLY A 252 -46.00 33.54 2.40
C GLY A 252 -45.15 32.69 3.33
N ASP A 253 -45.03 33.16 4.58
CA ASP A 253 -44.50 32.40 5.71
C ASP A 253 -45.17 31.02 5.76
N SER A 254 -44.39 29.99 5.45
CA SER A 254 -44.83 28.60 5.45
C SER A 254 -43.86 27.81 6.31
N GLY A 255 -44.18 27.69 7.59
CA GLY A 255 -43.47 26.79 8.51
C GLY A 255 -43.31 25.43 7.86
N LEU A 256 -42.06 25.04 7.62
CA LEU A 256 -41.69 23.75 7.05
C LEU A 256 -42.26 22.68 7.97
N GLY A 257 -43.36 22.05 7.53
CA GLY A 257 -43.99 20.97 8.27
C GLY A 257 -42.93 19.95 8.67
N VAL A 258 -43.05 19.38 9.87
CA VAL A 258 -42.08 18.46 10.49
C VAL A 258 -41.64 17.33 9.53
N GLY A 259 -42.46 16.97 8.54
CA GLY A 259 -42.11 16.01 7.48
C GLY A 259 -41.04 16.47 6.48
N ALA A 260 -40.94 17.76 6.17
CA ALA A 260 -39.93 18.30 5.25
C ALA A 260 -38.53 18.31 5.89
N ILE A 261 -38.45 18.65 7.17
CA ILE A 261 -37.20 18.66 7.94
C ILE A 261 -36.70 17.22 8.15
N ALA A 262 -37.60 16.28 8.44
CA ALA A 262 -37.24 14.87 8.56
C ALA A 262 -36.72 14.28 7.24
N GLY A 263 -37.29 14.67 6.10
CA GLY A 263 -36.83 14.23 4.78
C GLY A 263 -35.41 14.67 4.45
N ILE A 264 -35.05 15.92 4.76
CA ILE A 264 -33.71 16.47 4.52
C ILE A 264 -32.66 15.77 5.39
N VAL A 265 -32.98 15.51 6.67
CA VAL A 265 -32.04 14.83 7.58
C VAL A 265 -31.77 13.40 7.13
N ILE A 266 -32.80 12.65 6.72
CA ILE A 266 -32.63 11.28 6.23
C ILE A 266 -31.83 11.28 4.92
N ALA A 267 -32.14 12.17 3.98
CA ALA A 267 -31.41 12.29 2.73
C ALA A 267 -29.93 12.65 2.95
N GLY A 268 -29.66 13.55 3.90
CA GLY A 268 -28.29 13.92 4.28
C GLY A 268 -27.50 12.76 4.88
N VAL A 269 -28.11 11.98 5.78
CA VAL A 269 -27.46 10.80 6.38
C VAL A 269 -27.19 9.73 5.33
N VAL A 270 -28.12 9.47 4.42
CA VAL A 270 -27.93 8.50 3.32
C VAL A 270 -26.83 8.97 2.37
N ALA A 271 -26.79 10.26 2.02
CA ALA A 271 -25.76 10.80 1.16
C ALA A 271 -24.37 10.69 1.79
N VAL A 272 -24.23 10.99 3.08
CA VAL A 272 -22.96 10.86 3.80
C VAL A 272 -22.53 9.39 3.91
N ALA A 273 -23.47 8.47 4.20
CA ALA A 273 -23.19 7.04 4.24
C ALA A 273 -22.76 6.49 2.89
N MET A 274 -23.38 6.95 1.79
CA MET A 274 -23.02 6.56 0.43
C MET A 274 -21.63 7.09 0.06
N VAL A 275 -21.31 8.34 0.39
CA VAL A 275 -19.96 8.91 0.17
C VAL A 275 -18.91 8.17 1.00
N TYR A 276 -19.21 7.84 2.26
CA TYR A 276 -18.32 7.05 3.11
C TYR A 276 -18.10 5.65 2.53
N ALA A 277 -19.15 4.97 2.06
CA ALA A 277 -19.05 3.68 1.41
C ALA A 277 -18.19 3.76 0.15
N ILE A 278 -18.39 4.76 -0.71
CA ILE A 278 -17.59 4.94 -1.92
C ILE A 278 -16.11 5.16 -1.58
N ILE A 279 -15.81 6.01 -0.60
CA ILE A 279 -14.42 6.27 -0.19
C ILE A 279 -13.79 5.01 0.43
N PHE A 280 -14.52 4.30 1.28
CA PHE A 280 -14.02 3.12 1.98
C PHE A 280 -13.88 1.88 1.07
N HIS A 281 -14.75 1.74 0.07
CA HIS A 281 -14.66 0.68 -0.95
C HIS A 281 -13.63 0.99 -2.05
N ARG A 282 -13.22 2.26 -2.21
CA ARG A 282 -12.17 2.62 -3.17
C ARG A 282 -10.78 2.12 -2.74
N ASP A 283 -10.56 1.97 -1.44
CA ASP A 283 -9.25 1.58 -0.90
C ASP A 283 -9.15 0.07 -0.57
N ARG A 284 -10.26 -0.69 -0.70
CA ARG A 284 -10.29 -2.15 -0.51
C ARG A 284 -11.38 -2.79 -1.38
N PRO A 285 -11.07 -3.64 -2.37
CA PRO A 285 -12.09 -4.40 -3.07
C PRO A 285 -12.71 -5.41 -2.09
N ILE A 286 -14.01 -5.28 -1.84
CA ILE A 286 -14.76 -6.19 -0.96
C ILE A 286 -15.64 -7.08 -1.82
N ALA A 287 -15.40 -8.40 -1.77
CA ALA A 287 -16.40 -9.38 -2.16
C ALA A 287 -17.48 -9.43 -1.05
N ILE A 288 -18.56 -8.67 -1.22
CA ILE A 288 -19.67 -8.66 -0.26
C ILE A 288 -20.59 -9.84 -0.57
N THR A 289 -20.44 -10.96 0.14
CA THR A 289 -21.47 -12.01 0.19
C THR A 289 -22.34 -11.79 1.43
N CYS A 290 -23.44 -11.05 1.28
CA CYS A 290 -24.44 -10.95 2.35
C CYS A 290 -25.28 -12.25 2.40
N PHE A 291 -25.06 -13.10 3.39
CA PHE A 291 -26.03 -14.13 3.74
C PHE A 291 -27.21 -13.48 4.48
N SER A 292 -28.37 -13.46 3.84
CA SER A 292 -29.63 -13.20 4.53
C SER A 292 -29.92 -14.38 5.47
N ALA A 293 -29.77 -14.17 6.77
CA ALA A 293 -30.32 -15.07 7.77
C ALA A 293 -31.85 -15.05 7.64
N SER A 294 -32.41 -16.06 6.97
CA SER A 294 -33.84 -16.34 7.02
C SER A 294 -34.15 -16.78 8.45
N VAL A 295 -34.83 -15.92 9.21
CA VAL A 295 -35.39 -16.29 10.51
C VAL A 295 -36.52 -17.27 10.26
N ALA A 296 -36.39 -18.50 10.78
CA ALA A 296 -37.45 -19.48 10.91
C ALA A 296 -38.23 -19.25 12.21
#